data_AF-A0A382E0G4-F1
#
_entry.id   AF-A0A382E0G4-F1
#
_cell.length_a   1.000
_cell.length_b   1.000
_cell.length_c   1.000
_cell.angle_alpha   90.00
_cell.angle_beta   90.00
_cell.angle_gamma   90.00
#
_symmetry.space_group_name_H-M   'P 1'
#
loop_
_entity.id
_entity.type
_entity.pdbx_description
1 polymer ?
#
loop_
_entity_poly.entity_id
_entity_poly.type
_entity_poly.pdbx_seq_one_letter_code
_entity_poly.pdbx_strand_id
1 'polypeptide(L)'
;MPFAFSKQHIEEYHRLGYTVFRGILPASLVADLRRSTDRAREVAREARGGQVQRLQPVGVYEQLDQQPFRDYSQLPALAEAVHQTLGDGYRHSNLDVLGILLEPADAPWCTPWHRDWRDNMAGLGLHRW
;
A
#
# COMPACT_ATOMS: atom_id res chain seq x y z
N MET A 1 1.44 -1.26 22.71
CA MET A 1 0.21 -2.09 22.77
C MET A 1 0.23 -3.00 21.56
N PRO A 2 0.08 -4.32 21.73
CA PRO A 2 -0.13 -5.22 20.60
C PRO A 2 -1.43 -4.85 19.88
N PHE A 3 -1.50 -5.09 18.57
CA PHE A 3 -2.72 -4.89 17.80
C PHE A 3 -3.86 -5.77 18.32
N ALA A 4 -5.05 -5.18 18.41
CA ALA A 4 -6.28 -5.88 18.72
C ALA A 4 -7.39 -5.36 17.80
N PHE A 5 -8.09 -6.27 17.14
CA PHE A 5 -9.26 -5.93 16.34
C PHE A 5 -10.45 -5.60 17.27
N SER A 6 -11.30 -4.64 16.87
CA SER A 6 -12.51 -4.28 17.60
C SER A 6 -13.63 -3.86 16.64
N LYS A 7 -14.87 -3.88 17.14
CA LYS A 7 -16.05 -3.43 16.39
C LYS A 7 -15.96 -1.97 15.92
N GLN A 8 -15.18 -1.15 16.62
CA GLN A 8 -14.94 0.24 16.23
C GLN A 8 -14.35 0.34 14.82
N HIS A 9 -13.49 -0.61 14.40
CA HIS A 9 -12.93 -0.58 13.04
C HIS A 9 -14.00 -0.74 11.96
N ILE A 10 -14.99 -1.62 12.20
CA ILE A 10 -16.12 -1.84 11.29
C ILE A 10 -17.00 -0.59 11.23
N GLU A 11 -17.35 -0.04 12.39
CA GLU A 11 -18.17 1.17 12.50
C GLU A 11 -17.51 2.39 11.84
N GLU A 12 -16.21 2.58 12.06
CA GLU A 12 -15.43 3.65 11.43
C GLU A 12 -15.38 3.49 9.92
N TYR A 13 -15.11 2.28 9.42
CA TYR A 13 -15.06 2.03 7.98
C TYR A 13 -16.40 2.37 7.31
N HIS A 14 -17.53 1.91 7.86
CA HIS A 14 -18.84 2.22 7.30
C HIS A 14 -19.22 3.71 7.41
N ARG A 15 -18.80 4.40 8.47
CA ARG A 15 -19.14 5.80 8.70
C ARG A 15 -18.24 6.78 7.93
N LEU A 16 -16.94 6.48 7.82
CA LEU A 16 -15.91 7.39 7.33
C LEU A 16 -15.33 6.99 5.97
N GLY A 17 -15.60 5.76 5.52
CA GLY A 17 -14.97 5.17 4.34
C GLY A 17 -13.54 4.66 4.58
N TYR A 18 -13.05 4.69 5.83
CA TYR A 18 -11.74 4.15 6.21
C TYR A 18 -11.68 3.77 7.71
N THR A 19 -10.72 2.94 8.08
CA THR A 19 -10.33 2.67 9.48
C THR A 19 -8.81 2.50 9.59
N VAL A 20 -8.24 2.58 10.80
CA VAL A 20 -6.80 2.55 11.04
C VAL A 20 -6.41 1.42 12.00
N PHE A 21 -5.72 0.41 11.49
CA PHE A 21 -5.16 -0.67 12.31
C PHE A 21 -3.80 -0.28 12.91
N ARG A 22 -3.82 0.26 14.13
CA ARG A 22 -2.59 0.69 14.83
C ARG A 22 -1.81 -0.50 15.38
N GLY A 23 -0.51 -0.55 15.08
CA GLY A 23 0.40 -1.57 15.63
C GLY A 23 0.22 -2.98 15.05
N ILE A 24 -0.49 -3.12 13.92
CA ILE A 24 -0.73 -4.42 13.27
C ILE A 24 0.54 -5.04 12.68
N LEU A 25 1.51 -4.20 12.28
CA LEU A 25 2.78 -4.66 11.73
C LEU A 25 3.81 -4.89 12.85
N PRO A 26 4.51 -6.05 12.86
CA PRO A 26 5.66 -6.25 13.72
C PRO A 26 6.75 -5.20 13.47
N ALA A 27 7.45 -4.78 14.53
CA ALA A 27 8.51 -3.78 14.41
C ALA A 27 9.67 -4.23 13.50
N SER A 28 10.01 -5.53 13.51
CA SER A 28 10.99 -6.11 12.59
C SER A 28 10.57 -5.94 11.14
N LEU A 29 9.33 -6.31 10.80
CA LEU A 29 8.81 -6.15 9.44
C LEU A 29 8.81 -4.69 8.98
N VAL A 30 8.49 -3.75 9.86
CA VAL A 30 8.60 -2.30 9.54
C VAL A 30 10.05 -1.92 9.25
N ALA A 31 11.01 -2.41 10.03
CA ALA A 31 12.43 -2.14 9.80
C ALA A 31 12.91 -2.72 8.46
N ASP A 32 12.43 -3.91 8.09
CA ASP A 32 12.82 -4.60 6.86
C ASP A 32 12.22 -3.91 5.63
N LEU A 33 10.93 -3.56 5.69
CA LEU A 33 10.26 -2.75 4.66
C LEU A 33 10.99 -1.42 4.43
N ARG A 34 11.37 -0.71 5.52
CA ARG A 34 12.11 0.55 5.41
C ARG A 34 13.42 0.40 4.63
N ARG A 35 14.25 -0.58 5.00
CA ARG A 35 15.53 -0.84 4.30
C ARG A 35 15.30 -1.13 2.82
N SER A 36 14.32 -1.95 2.48
CA SER A 36 14.04 -2.23 1.06
C SER A 36 13.47 -1.02 0.32
N THR A 37 12.64 -0.18 0.97
CA THR A 37 12.10 1.03 0.34
C THR A 37 13.13 2.14 0.17
N ASP A 38 14.13 2.23 1.06
CA ASP A 38 15.25 3.15 0.89
C ASP A 38 16.06 2.78 -0.36
N ARG A 39 16.31 1.49 -0.59
CA ARG A 39 16.93 1.03 -1.84
C ARG A 39 16.04 1.29 -3.06
N ALA A 40 14.72 1.09 -2.92
CA ALA A 40 13.76 1.36 -3.99
C ALA A 40 13.78 2.83 -4.43
N ARG A 41 13.95 3.76 -3.48
CA ARG A 41 14.09 5.19 -3.76
C ARG A 41 15.31 5.48 -4.65
N GLU A 42 16.46 4.88 -4.34
CA GLU A 42 17.67 5.01 -5.15
C GLU A 42 17.46 4.45 -6.56
N VAL A 43 16.98 3.22 -6.66
CA VAL A 43 16.71 2.55 -7.95
C VAL A 43 15.75 3.36 -8.82
N ALA A 44 14.68 3.91 -8.23
CA ALA A 44 13.74 4.73 -8.96
C ALA A 44 14.38 6.01 -9.51
N ARG A 45 15.21 6.68 -8.70
CA ARG A 45 15.83 7.96 -9.05
C ARG A 45 16.96 7.78 -10.07
N GLU A 46 17.74 6.71 -9.96
CA GLU A 46 18.73 6.33 -10.97
C GLU A 46 18.06 6.14 -12.35
N ALA A 47 16.88 5.52 -12.38
CA ALA A 47 16.19 5.21 -13.64
C ALA A 47 15.36 6.38 -14.21
N ARG A 48 14.78 7.24 -13.37
CA ARG A 48 13.74 8.22 -13.78
C ARG A 48 13.96 9.65 -13.26
N GLY A 49 15.07 9.90 -12.57
CA GLY A 49 15.42 11.21 -12.01
C GLY A 49 14.77 11.51 -10.65
N GLY A 50 15.15 12.65 -10.06
CA GLY A 50 14.77 13.04 -8.70
C GLY A 50 13.28 13.31 -8.48
N GLN A 51 12.53 13.64 -9.55
CA GLN A 51 11.09 13.88 -9.49
C GLN A 51 10.23 12.60 -9.58
N VAL A 52 10.83 11.41 -9.64
CA VAL A 52 10.07 10.14 -9.62
C VAL A 52 9.30 9.97 -8.31
N GLN A 53 8.05 9.52 -8.40
CA GLN A 53 7.16 9.39 -7.23
C GLN A 53 6.62 7.99 -7.02
N ARG A 54 6.94 7.06 -7.92
CA ARG A 54 6.36 5.73 -7.91
C ARG A 54 7.31 4.72 -8.52
N LEU A 55 7.48 3.61 -7.80
CA LEU A 55 8.08 2.38 -8.29
C LEU A 55 7.02 1.28 -8.16
N GLN A 56 6.49 0.82 -9.29
CA GLN A 56 5.39 -0.14 -9.33
C GLN A 56 5.40 -0.88 -10.68
N PRO A 57 5.14 -2.19 -10.70
CA PRO A 57 4.96 -3.07 -9.54
C PRO A 57 6.29 -3.42 -8.86
N VAL A 58 6.30 -3.65 -7.54
CA VAL A 58 7.55 -3.96 -6.82
C VAL A 58 8.15 -5.29 -7.29
N GLY A 59 7.32 -6.26 -7.68
CA GLY A 59 7.76 -7.59 -8.10
C GLY A 59 8.69 -7.63 -9.31
N VAL A 60 8.74 -6.59 -10.15
CA VAL A 60 9.58 -6.58 -11.37
C VAL A 60 11.00 -6.05 -11.14
N TYR A 61 11.33 -5.57 -9.94
CA TYR A 61 12.63 -4.98 -9.63
C TYR A 61 13.50 -5.99 -8.88
N GLU A 62 14.37 -6.68 -9.62
CA GLU A 62 15.30 -7.68 -9.08
C GLU A 62 16.34 -7.11 -8.12
N GLN A 63 16.60 -5.79 -8.20
CA GLN A 63 17.53 -5.09 -7.31
C GLN A 63 16.99 -4.89 -5.89
N LEU A 64 15.70 -5.22 -5.65
CA LEU A 64 15.04 -5.05 -4.36
C LEU A 64 14.93 -6.39 -3.65
N ASP A 65 15.16 -6.35 -2.33
CA ASP A 65 14.78 -7.47 -1.48
C ASP A 65 13.25 -7.57 -1.45
N GLN A 66 12.71 -8.61 -2.08
CA GLN A 66 11.27 -8.79 -2.19
C GLN A 66 10.64 -9.43 -0.94
N GLN A 67 11.45 -10.01 -0.05
CA GLN A 67 10.93 -10.78 1.08
C GLN A 67 10.06 -9.94 2.02
N PRO A 68 10.43 -8.71 2.42
CA PRO A 68 9.60 -7.91 3.32
C PRO A 68 8.22 -7.58 2.73
N PHE A 69 8.12 -7.40 1.41
CA PHE A 69 6.83 -7.17 0.75
C PHE A 69 5.97 -8.44 0.70
N ARG A 70 6.60 -9.62 0.54
CA ARG A 70 5.91 -10.92 0.63
C ARG A 70 5.37 -11.12 2.04
N ASP A 71 6.20 -10.92 3.05
CA ASP A 71 5.83 -11.04 4.46
C ASP A 71 4.69 -10.08 4.84
N TYR A 72 4.73 -8.84 4.34
CA TYR A 72 3.63 -7.88 4.47
C TYR A 72 2.35 -8.38 3.79
N SER A 73 2.43 -8.83 2.54
CA SER A 73 1.27 -9.27 1.77
C SER A 73 0.59 -10.53 2.33
N GLN A 74 1.36 -11.34 3.06
CA GLN A 74 0.94 -12.61 3.64
C GLN A 74 0.69 -12.52 5.15
N LEU A 75 0.77 -11.32 5.75
CA LEU A 75 0.66 -11.14 7.19
C LEU A 75 -0.72 -11.62 7.69
N PRO A 76 -0.81 -12.70 8.51
CA PRO A 76 -2.09 -13.27 8.89
C PRO A 76 -3.00 -12.29 9.63
N ALA A 77 -2.43 -11.47 10.52
CA ALA A 77 -3.17 -10.46 11.25
C ALA A 77 -3.83 -9.42 10.33
N LEU A 78 -3.17 -9.05 9.22
CA LEU A 78 -3.70 -8.10 8.25
C LEU A 78 -4.78 -8.75 7.39
N ALA A 79 -4.57 -9.99 6.94
CA ALA A 79 -5.58 -10.74 6.20
C ALA A 79 -6.88 -10.90 7.02
N GLU A 80 -6.75 -11.26 8.30
CA GLU A 80 -7.87 -11.40 9.23
C GLU A 80 -8.59 -10.06 9.45
N ALA A 81 -7.85 -8.97 9.68
CA ALA A 81 -8.45 -7.64 9.89
C ALA A 81 -9.21 -7.14 8.65
N VAL A 82 -8.69 -7.41 7.45
CA VAL A 82 -9.37 -7.11 6.18
C VAL A 82 -10.63 -7.95 6.03
N HIS A 83 -10.57 -9.26 6.29
CA HIS A 83 -11.72 -10.15 6.24
C HIS A 83 -12.82 -9.71 7.21
N GLN A 84 -12.48 -9.40 8.46
CA GLN A 84 -13.47 -8.94 9.45
C GLN A 84 -14.10 -7.60 9.10
N THR A 85 -13.40 -6.74 8.35
CA THR A 85 -13.89 -5.39 7.99
C THR A 85 -14.73 -5.40 6.71
N LEU A 86 -14.33 -6.18 5.71
CA LEU A 86 -14.92 -6.14 4.36
C LEU A 86 -15.73 -7.40 4.01
N GLY A 87 -15.55 -8.49 4.74
CA GLY A 87 -16.15 -9.79 4.47
C GLY A 87 -15.40 -10.61 3.43
N ASP A 88 -16.09 -11.63 2.90
CA ASP A 88 -15.53 -12.55 1.91
C ASP A 88 -15.28 -11.88 0.55
N GLY A 89 -14.30 -12.41 -0.20
CA GLY A 89 -13.98 -11.95 -1.56
C GLY A 89 -12.99 -10.78 -1.62
N TYR A 90 -12.73 -10.10 -0.50
CA TYR A 90 -11.70 -9.07 -0.42
C TYR A 90 -10.36 -9.70 -0.03
N ARG A 91 -9.32 -9.36 -0.79
CA ARG A 91 -7.96 -9.84 -0.56
C ARG A 91 -7.02 -8.66 -0.46
N HIS A 92 -6.03 -8.81 0.39
CA HIS A 92 -4.92 -7.87 0.42
C HIS A 92 -4.12 -7.94 -0.90
N SER A 93 -3.41 -6.86 -1.20
CA SER A 93 -2.61 -6.68 -2.42
C SER A 93 -1.48 -7.72 -2.53
N ASN A 94 -0.97 -7.93 -3.75
CA ASN A 94 0.16 -8.81 -4.05
C ASN A 94 1.30 -8.02 -4.72
N LEU A 95 2.46 -8.66 -4.90
CA LEU A 95 3.64 -8.01 -5.48
C LEU A 95 3.47 -7.58 -6.94
N ASP A 96 2.53 -8.17 -7.68
CA ASP A 96 2.27 -7.86 -9.09
C ASP A 96 1.55 -6.52 -9.25
N VAL A 97 0.95 -6.00 -8.19
CA VAL A 97 0.26 -4.70 -8.19
C VAL A 97 0.75 -3.76 -7.09
N LEU A 98 1.49 -4.23 -6.08
CA LEU A 98 2.03 -3.38 -5.01
C LEU A 98 3.01 -2.35 -5.59
N GLY A 99 2.87 -1.10 -5.15
CA GLY A 99 3.77 0.00 -5.52
C GLY A 99 4.33 0.69 -4.29
N ILE A 100 5.54 1.25 -4.43
CA ILE A 100 6.15 2.14 -3.46
C ILE A 100 5.93 3.57 -3.95
N LEU A 101 5.32 4.39 -3.11
CA LEU A 101 5.20 5.83 -3.33
C LEU A 101 6.39 6.54 -2.70
N LEU A 102 6.99 7.46 -3.45
CA LEU A 102 8.21 8.15 -3.09
C LEU A 102 7.95 9.65 -3.05
N GLU A 103 8.50 10.31 -2.04
CA GLU A 103 8.61 11.76 -2.06
C GLU A 103 9.61 12.21 -3.14
N PRO A 104 9.24 13.18 -3.99
CA PRO A 104 10.17 13.74 -4.97
C PRO A 104 11.30 14.50 -4.28
N ALA A 105 12.50 14.43 -4.86
CA ALA A 105 13.69 15.09 -4.32
C ALA A 105 13.81 16.56 -4.73
N ASP A 106 13.36 16.90 -5.94
CA ASP A 106 13.72 18.17 -6.58
C ASP A 106 12.70 19.28 -6.28
N ALA A 107 11.41 18.97 -6.40
CA ALA A 107 10.33 19.92 -6.11
C ALA A 107 9.14 19.23 -5.41
N PRO A 108 8.45 19.92 -4.48
CA PRO A 108 7.23 19.40 -3.86
C PRO A 108 6.18 19.02 -4.89
N TRP A 109 5.43 17.97 -4.59
CA TRP A 109 4.31 17.52 -5.40
C TRP A 109 3.17 17.04 -4.49
N CYS A 110 1.93 17.16 -4.97
CA CYS A 110 0.77 16.55 -4.33
C CYS A 110 -0.06 15.75 -5.35
N THR A 111 -0.58 14.62 -4.91
CA THR A 111 -1.56 13.87 -5.70
C THR A 111 -2.90 14.61 -5.65
N PRO A 112 -3.50 14.99 -6.79
CA PRO A 112 -4.82 15.63 -6.80
C PRO A 112 -5.90 14.73 -6.20
N TRP A 113 -6.98 15.34 -5.73
CA TRP A 113 -8.17 14.60 -5.28
C TRP A 113 -8.70 13.71 -6.41
N HIS A 114 -8.83 12.42 -6.12
CA HIS A 114 -9.35 11.42 -7.05
C HIS A 114 -9.97 10.25 -6.27
N ARG A 115 -10.67 9.37 -6.98
CA ARG A 115 -11.22 8.11 -6.51
C ARG A 115 -10.52 6.99 -7.28
N ASP A 116 -9.64 6.25 -6.61
CA ASP A 116 -8.76 5.25 -7.25
C ASP A 116 -9.48 4.36 -8.26
N TRP A 117 -10.60 3.74 -7.87
CA TRP A 117 -11.34 2.85 -8.75
C TRP A 117 -11.93 3.58 -9.96
N ARG A 118 -12.57 4.73 -9.75
CA ARG A 118 -13.19 5.51 -10.82
C ARG A 118 -12.14 6.03 -11.80
N ASP A 119 -11.10 6.68 -11.28
CA ASP A 119 -10.21 7.52 -12.08
C ASP A 119 -9.05 6.73 -12.69
N ASN A 120 -8.69 5.57 -12.13
CA ASN A 120 -7.52 4.79 -12.58
C ASN A 120 -7.87 3.42 -13.21
N MET A 121 -9.11 2.95 -13.15
CA MET A 121 -9.50 1.69 -13.80
C MET A 121 -9.93 1.93 -15.25
N ALA A 122 -9.21 1.29 -16.18
CA ALA A 122 -9.55 1.34 -17.60
C ALA A 122 -10.91 0.68 -17.89
N GLY A 123 -11.68 1.28 -18.80
CA GLY A 123 -12.92 0.70 -19.31
C GLY A 123 -14.16 0.90 -18.42
N LEU A 124 -14.07 1.66 -17.32
CA LEU A 124 -15.25 2.01 -16.54
C LEU A 124 -16.08 3.10 -17.24
N GLY A 125 -17.39 2.87 -17.36
CA GLY A 125 -18.34 3.84 -17.88
C GLY A 125 -18.59 4.97 -16.88
N LEU A 126 -17.68 5.95 -16.83
CA LEU A 126 -17.71 7.10 -15.91
C LEU A 126 -19.01 7.90 -15.94
N HIS A 127 -19.74 7.84 -17.06
CA HIS A 127 -20.98 8.59 -17.31
C HIS A 127 -22.22 7.93 -16.68
N ARG A 128 -22.10 6.73 -16.10
CA ARG A 128 -23.21 5.95 -15.54
C ARG A 128 -23.24 5.91 -14.01
N TRP A 129 -22.40 6.72 -13.34
CA TRP A 129 -22.23 6.74 -11.88
C TRP A 129 -22.60 8.11 -11.31
#